data_AF-A0A1H6F3W5-F1
#
_entry.id   AF-A0A1H6F3W5-F1
#
_cell.length_a   1.000
_cell.length_b   1.000
_cell.length_c   1.000
_cell.angle_alpha   90.00
_cell.angle_beta   90.00
_cell.angle_gamma   90.00
#
_symmetry.space_group_name_H-M   'P 1'
#
loop_
_entity.id
_entity.type
_entity.pdbx_description
1 polymer ?
#
loop_
_entity_poly.entity_id
_entity_poly.type
_entity_poly.pdbx_seq_one_letter_code
_entity_poly.pdbx_strand_id
1 'polypeptide(L)'
;MSAGEEQRPESAEWRDRAAQRRDRQARERDRAAAGRDEAGQLRDRAAHERDQAADERRHDATTRRDTKDEADRRLHDLLWAAELRDRAAEQRDRAAAERQSRLSEHGGKVAHELRLLAGERRLAATERAQNREDRTVLRELLLARRDERLADDRASEGNQDRAATDRQASAEDRQAAAADRLAGGQDRLMAALDRLEAGTDRQVASGQRTRKRIRFD
;
A
#
# COMPACT_ATOMS: atom_id res chain seq x y z
N MET A 1 14.24 79.05 30.13
CA MET A 1 13.72 77.93 29.31
C MET A 1 14.48 76.67 29.68
N SER A 2 14.02 75.95 30.71
CA SER A 2 14.58 74.65 31.09
C SER A 2 13.43 73.67 31.15
N ALA A 3 13.23 72.93 30.06
CA ALA A 3 12.18 71.92 29.91
C ALA A 3 12.71 70.73 29.09
N GLY A 4 14.00 70.38 29.28
CA GLY A 4 14.68 69.35 28.48
C GLY A 4 15.30 68.19 29.29
N GLU A 5 15.23 68.21 30.62
CA GLU A 5 15.99 67.26 31.46
C GLU A 5 15.15 66.12 32.08
N GLU A 6 13.83 66.25 32.20
CA GLU A 6 12.97 65.19 32.77
C GLU A 6 12.67 64.03 31.80
N GLN A 7 12.81 64.20 30.48
CA GLN A 7 12.46 63.16 29.48
C GLN A 7 13.54 62.06 29.27
N ARG A 8 14.69 62.15 29.95
CA ARG A 8 15.87 61.30 29.68
C ARG A 8 15.94 59.95 30.43
N PRO A 9 15.56 59.80 31.71
CA PRO A 9 15.51 58.49 32.37
C PRO A 9 14.37 57.60 31.84
N GLU A 10 13.26 58.20 31.42
CA GLU A 10 12.14 57.50 30.78
C GLU A 10 12.56 56.78 29.49
N SER A 11 13.59 57.30 28.80
CA SER A 11 14.12 56.72 27.55
C SER A 11 14.74 55.32 27.74
N ALA A 12 15.54 55.11 28.79
CA ALA A 12 16.24 53.84 29.01
C ALA A 12 15.29 52.76 29.55
N GLU A 13 14.40 53.15 30.46
CA GLU A 13 13.36 52.24 30.98
C GLU A 13 12.37 51.83 29.90
N TRP A 14 12.00 52.76 29.01
CA TRP A 14 11.17 52.45 27.85
C TRP A 14 11.84 51.44 26.92
N ARG A 15 13.16 51.59 26.67
CA ARG A 15 13.95 50.64 25.86
C ARG A 15 14.01 49.25 26.50
N ASP A 16 14.20 49.15 27.81
CA ASP A 16 14.18 47.87 28.52
C ASP A 16 12.79 47.21 28.44
N ARG A 17 11.71 47.99 28.58
CA ARG A 17 10.34 47.48 28.42
C ARG A 17 10.06 47.02 26.98
N ALA A 18 10.58 47.74 25.98
CA ALA A 18 10.49 47.34 24.58
C ALA A 18 11.23 46.01 24.32
N ALA A 19 12.45 45.86 24.86
CA ALA A 19 13.22 44.62 24.79
C ALA A 19 12.47 43.44 25.42
N GLN A 20 11.88 43.63 26.61
CA GLN A 20 11.09 42.59 27.29
C GLN A 20 9.86 42.17 26.48
N ARG A 21 9.17 43.12 25.84
CA ARG A 21 8.04 42.81 24.95
C ARG A 21 8.49 41.99 23.75
N ARG A 22 9.61 42.35 23.12
CA ARG A 22 10.20 41.62 22.00
C ARG A 22 10.65 40.21 22.39
N ASP A 23 11.27 40.01 23.55
CA ASP A 23 11.60 38.68 24.05
C ASP A 23 10.37 37.81 24.25
N ARG A 24 9.30 38.39 24.81
CA ARG A 24 8.03 37.67 25.00
C ARG A 24 7.45 37.25 23.66
N GLN A 25 7.43 38.16 22.69
CA GLN A 25 6.97 37.88 21.33
C GLN A 25 7.80 36.79 20.66
N ALA A 26 9.13 36.83 20.81
CA ALA A 26 10.03 35.79 20.30
C ALA A 26 9.70 34.42 20.89
N ARG A 27 9.47 34.33 22.20
CA ARG A 27 9.07 33.07 22.87
C ARG A 27 7.71 32.57 22.41
N GLU A 28 6.75 33.47 22.17
CA GLU A 28 5.44 33.10 21.63
C GLU A 28 5.57 32.53 20.21
N ARG A 29 6.42 33.12 19.37
CA ARG A 29 6.74 32.58 18.03
C ARG A 29 7.46 31.25 18.08
N ASP A 30 8.42 31.04 18.99
CA ASP A 30 9.09 29.73 19.15
C ASP A 30 8.08 28.64 19.50
N ARG A 31 7.13 28.93 20.40
CA ARG A 31 6.06 27.99 20.77
C ARG A 31 5.15 27.69 19.59
N ALA A 32 4.79 28.71 18.80
CA ALA A 32 4.02 28.52 17.58
C ALA A 32 4.77 27.62 16.60
N ALA A 33 6.07 27.87 16.39
CA ALA A 33 6.91 27.03 15.53
C ALA A 33 6.96 25.58 16.00
N ALA A 34 7.17 25.35 17.30
CA ALA A 34 7.18 24.00 17.87
C ALA A 34 5.83 23.28 17.67
N GLY A 35 4.70 23.97 17.88
CA GLY A 35 3.38 23.41 17.63
C GLY A 35 3.15 23.04 16.15
N ARG A 36 3.68 23.82 15.21
CA ARG A 36 3.63 23.48 13.78
C ARG A 36 4.53 22.28 13.45
N ASP A 37 5.71 22.20 14.05
CA ASP A 37 6.61 21.05 13.85
C ASP A 37 5.94 19.75 14.33
N GLU A 38 5.27 19.78 15.49
CA GLU A 38 4.48 18.66 16.01
C GLU A 38 3.32 18.29 15.08
N ALA A 39 2.56 19.29 14.60
CA ALA A 39 1.49 19.05 13.64
C ALA A 39 2.00 18.40 12.34
N GLY A 40 3.14 18.87 11.82
CA GLY A 40 3.78 18.30 10.65
C GLY A 40 4.21 16.84 10.87
N GLN A 41 4.78 16.52 12.03
CA GLN A 41 5.16 15.15 12.38
C GLN A 41 3.94 14.21 12.47
N LEU A 42 2.82 14.68 13.03
CA LEU A 42 1.59 13.89 13.10
C LEU A 42 1.04 13.57 11.71
N ARG A 43 1.06 14.54 10.79
CA ARG A 43 0.66 14.34 9.39
C ARG A 43 1.59 13.38 8.65
N ASP A 44 2.91 13.53 8.80
CA ASP A 44 3.89 12.62 8.19
C ASP A 44 3.67 11.17 8.69
N ARG A 45 3.36 10.99 9.98
CA ARG A 45 3.03 9.69 10.56
C ARG A 45 1.72 9.12 10.00
N ALA A 46 0.66 9.92 9.93
CA ALA A 46 -0.62 9.49 9.38
C ALA A 46 -0.50 9.09 7.89
N ALA A 47 0.28 9.85 7.11
CA ALA A 47 0.61 9.49 5.74
C ALA A 47 1.36 8.16 5.65
N HIS A 48 2.35 7.94 6.53
CA HIS A 48 3.11 6.69 6.56
C HIS A 48 2.26 5.48 6.92
N GLU A 49 1.39 5.59 7.94
CA GLU A 49 0.49 4.52 8.36
C GLU A 49 -0.51 4.16 7.24
N ARG A 50 -1.01 5.14 6.49
CA ARG A 50 -1.86 4.90 5.31
C ARG A 50 -1.12 4.21 4.18
N ASP A 51 0.11 4.63 3.89
CA ASP A 51 0.95 4.00 2.86
C ASP A 51 1.20 2.52 3.21
N GLN A 52 1.56 2.22 4.47
CA GLN A 52 1.75 0.85 4.95
C GLN A 52 0.49 0.00 4.78
N ALA A 53 -0.67 0.50 5.22
CA ALA A 53 -1.93 -0.21 5.07
C ALA A 53 -2.29 -0.47 3.60
N ALA A 54 -1.95 0.46 2.69
CA ALA A 54 -2.15 0.27 1.25
C ALA A 54 -1.22 -0.81 0.68
N ASP A 55 0.03 -0.86 1.12
CA ASP A 55 1.00 -1.88 0.69
C ASP A 55 0.66 -3.27 1.22
N GLU A 56 0.22 -3.39 2.47
CA GLU A 56 -0.27 -4.65 3.05
C GLU A 56 -1.47 -5.20 2.25
N ARG A 57 -2.46 -4.37 1.95
CA ARG A 57 -3.61 -4.79 1.12
C ARG A 57 -3.19 -5.25 -0.27
N ARG A 58 -2.19 -4.57 -0.86
CA ARG A 58 -1.65 -4.96 -2.17
C ARG A 58 -0.94 -6.32 -2.07
N HIS A 59 -0.13 -6.53 -1.04
CA HIS A 59 0.56 -7.79 -0.81
C HIS A 59 -0.42 -8.96 -0.63
N ASP A 60 -1.42 -8.79 0.23
CA ASP A 60 -2.49 -9.77 0.43
C ASP A 60 -3.21 -10.12 -0.88
N ALA A 61 -3.51 -9.11 -1.70
CA ALA A 61 -4.13 -9.32 -3.01
C ALA A 61 -3.23 -10.15 -3.93
N THR A 62 -1.92 -9.89 -3.95
CA THR A 62 -0.97 -10.68 -4.75
C THR A 62 -0.90 -12.13 -4.27
N THR A 63 -0.81 -12.37 -2.97
CA THR A 63 -0.77 -13.74 -2.42
C THR A 63 -2.07 -14.51 -2.73
N ARG A 64 -3.23 -13.86 -2.61
CA ARG A 64 -4.51 -14.47 -2.99
C ARG A 64 -4.58 -14.82 -4.47
N ARG A 65 -4.03 -13.98 -5.33
CA ARG A 65 -3.94 -14.26 -6.77
C ARG A 65 -3.04 -15.46 -7.05
N ASP A 66 -1.84 -15.48 -6.48
CA ASP A 66 -0.86 -16.55 -6.72
C ASP A 66 -1.38 -17.93 -6.28
N THR A 67 -2.05 -17.99 -5.12
CA THR A 67 -2.66 -19.23 -4.60
C THR A 67 -3.78 -19.73 -5.51
N LYS A 68 -4.59 -18.83 -6.07
CA LYS A 68 -5.63 -19.18 -7.06
C LYS A 68 -5.01 -19.69 -8.35
N ASP A 69 -4.03 -18.96 -8.89
CA ASP A 69 -3.31 -19.34 -10.11
C ASP A 69 -2.59 -20.69 -9.98
N GLU A 70 -2.08 -21.03 -8.79
CA GLU A 70 -1.54 -22.36 -8.53
C GLU A 70 -2.62 -23.45 -8.57
N ALA A 71 -3.75 -23.22 -7.90
CA ALA A 71 -4.82 -24.20 -7.91
C ALA A 71 -5.48 -24.37 -9.29
N ASP A 72 -5.52 -23.33 -10.13
CA ASP A 72 -6.00 -23.44 -11.50
C ASP A 72 -5.04 -24.19 -12.40
N ARG A 73 -3.72 -24.01 -12.21
CA ARG A 73 -2.70 -24.86 -12.85
C ARG A 73 -2.90 -26.33 -12.49
N ARG A 74 -3.14 -26.64 -11.21
CA ARG A 74 -3.44 -28.02 -10.77
C ARG A 74 -4.69 -28.59 -11.44
N LEU A 75 -5.78 -27.82 -11.53
CA LEU A 75 -7.00 -28.24 -12.22
C LEU A 75 -6.77 -28.48 -13.72
N HIS A 76 -6.01 -27.60 -14.36
CA HIS A 76 -5.61 -27.76 -15.75
C HIS A 76 -4.79 -29.04 -15.97
N ASP A 77 -3.83 -29.34 -15.09
CA ASP A 77 -3.03 -30.56 -15.14
C ASP A 77 -3.88 -31.82 -14.95
N LEU A 78 -4.86 -31.79 -14.04
CA LEU A 78 -5.82 -32.89 -13.85
C LEU A 78 -6.69 -33.11 -15.09
N LEU A 79 -7.16 -32.03 -15.73
CA LEU A 79 -7.94 -32.11 -16.95
C LEU A 79 -7.11 -32.71 -18.09
N TRP A 80 -5.84 -32.29 -18.20
CA TRP A 80 -4.90 -32.85 -19.16
C TRP A 80 -4.63 -34.34 -18.90
N ALA A 81 -4.44 -34.74 -17.64
CA ALA A 81 -4.27 -36.13 -17.27
C ALA A 81 -5.52 -36.98 -17.61
N ALA A 82 -6.74 -36.44 -17.41
CA ALA A 82 -7.98 -37.10 -17.80
C ALA A 82 -8.10 -37.27 -19.32
N GLU A 83 -7.68 -36.27 -20.10
CA GLU A 83 -7.60 -36.34 -21.57
C GLU A 83 -6.64 -37.46 -22.02
N LEU A 84 -5.46 -37.56 -21.39
CA LEU A 84 -4.50 -38.62 -21.68
C LEU A 84 -5.07 -40.01 -21.36
N ARG A 85 -5.78 -40.16 -20.23
CA ARG A 85 -6.45 -41.42 -19.86
C ARG A 85 -7.53 -41.83 -20.89
N ASP A 86 -8.35 -40.90 -21.36
CA ASP A 86 -9.36 -41.18 -22.40
C ASP A 86 -8.72 -41.63 -23.71
N ARG A 87 -7.65 -40.96 -24.16
CA ARG A 87 -6.89 -41.38 -25.35
C ARG A 87 -6.28 -42.77 -25.21
N ALA A 88 -5.74 -43.11 -24.04
CA ALA A 88 -5.19 -44.43 -23.78
C ALA A 88 -6.27 -45.53 -23.77
N ALA A 89 -7.45 -45.24 -23.20
CA ALA A 89 -8.60 -46.15 -23.24
C ALA A 89 -9.11 -46.33 -24.69
N GLU A 90 -9.16 -45.26 -25.48
CA GLU A 90 -9.51 -45.33 -26.89
C GLU A 90 -8.53 -46.17 -27.72
N GLN A 91 -7.22 -46.03 -27.48
CA GLN A 91 -6.22 -46.89 -28.13
C GLN A 91 -6.42 -48.37 -27.79
N ARG A 92 -6.73 -48.69 -26.52
CA ARG A 92 -7.02 -50.08 -26.10
C ARG A 92 -8.26 -50.65 -26.79
N ASP A 93 -9.35 -49.89 -26.87
CA ASP A 93 -10.57 -50.35 -27.56
C ASP A 93 -10.32 -50.57 -29.06
N ARG A 94 -9.58 -49.67 -29.73
CA ARG A 94 -9.18 -49.85 -31.14
C ARG A 94 -8.35 -51.12 -31.34
N ALA A 95 -7.34 -51.34 -30.49
CA ALA A 95 -6.51 -52.55 -30.56
C ALA A 95 -7.32 -53.83 -30.32
N ALA A 96 -8.27 -53.80 -29.38
CA ALA A 96 -9.16 -54.93 -29.13
C ALA A 96 -10.11 -55.19 -30.32
N ALA A 97 -10.62 -54.13 -30.96
CA ALA A 97 -11.45 -54.23 -32.17
C ALA A 97 -10.67 -54.83 -33.36
N GLU A 98 -9.41 -54.42 -33.56
CA GLU A 98 -8.53 -55.00 -34.59
C GLU A 98 -8.28 -56.50 -34.35
N ARG A 99 -7.98 -56.88 -33.10
CA ARG A 99 -7.81 -58.31 -32.73
C ARG A 99 -9.09 -59.11 -32.97
N GLN A 100 -10.24 -58.55 -32.61
CA GLN A 100 -11.55 -59.17 -32.85
C GLN A 100 -11.79 -59.41 -34.34
N SER A 101 -11.47 -58.43 -35.21
CA SER A 101 -11.60 -58.59 -36.67
C SER A 101 -10.76 -59.76 -37.17
N ARG A 102 -9.47 -59.81 -36.80
CA ARG A 102 -8.55 -60.88 -37.22
C ARG A 102 -9.00 -62.27 -36.77
N LEU A 103 -9.49 -62.40 -35.54
CA LEU A 103 -9.98 -63.68 -35.01
C LEU A 103 -11.28 -64.12 -35.69
N SER A 104 -12.15 -63.18 -36.07
CA SER A 104 -13.38 -63.49 -36.81
C SER A 104 -13.10 -64.01 -38.22
N GLU A 105 -12.02 -63.53 -38.85
CA GLU A 105 -11.58 -63.97 -40.18
C GLU A 105 -10.97 -65.38 -40.16
N HIS A 106 -10.37 -65.81 -39.04
CA HIS A 106 -9.63 -67.09 -38.95
C HIS A 106 -10.46 -68.30 -38.47
N GLY A 107 -11.77 -68.13 -38.19
CA GLY A 107 -12.78 -69.21 -38.17
C GLY A 107 -12.65 -70.37 -37.16
N GLY A 108 -11.61 -70.43 -36.31
CA GLY A 108 -11.29 -71.64 -35.54
C GLY A 108 -11.45 -71.51 -34.02
N LYS A 109 -12.50 -72.10 -33.43
CA LYS A 109 -12.64 -72.36 -31.97
C LYS A 109 -12.23 -71.20 -31.02
N VAL A 110 -12.48 -69.95 -31.40
CA VAL A 110 -12.03 -68.76 -30.67
C VAL A 110 -13.06 -68.19 -29.67
N ALA A 111 -14.09 -68.97 -29.29
CA ALA A 111 -15.20 -68.45 -28.48
C ALA A 111 -14.75 -67.88 -27.12
N HIS A 112 -13.65 -68.40 -26.56
CA HIS A 112 -13.07 -67.90 -25.31
C HIS A 112 -12.36 -66.55 -25.49
N GLU A 113 -11.51 -66.39 -26.51
CA GLU A 113 -10.79 -65.12 -26.73
C GLU A 113 -11.72 -64.00 -27.18
N LEU A 114 -12.76 -64.32 -27.97
CA LEU A 114 -13.80 -63.35 -28.32
C LEU A 114 -14.57 -62.86 -27.09
N ARG A 115 -14.80 -63.72 -26.08
CA ARG A 115 -15.41 -63.31 -24.79
C ARG A 115 -14.46 -62.42 -23.98
N LEU A 116 -13.16 -62.75 -23.93
CA LEU A 116 -12.16 -61.92 -23.23
C LEU A 116 -12.05 -60.54 -23.87
N LEU A 117 -11.95 -60.45 -25.20
CA LEU A 117 -11.94 -59.18 -25.94
C LEU A 117 -13.21 -58.37 -25.72
N ALA A 118 -14.38 -59.02 -25.70
CA ALA A 118 -15.63 -58.32 -25.37
C ALA A 118 -15.62 -57.77 -23.92
N GLY A 119 -14.97 -58.46 -22.98
CA GLY A 119 -14.72 -57.96 -21.63
C GLY A 119 -13.79 -56.74 -21.61
N GLU A 120 -12.66 -56.80 -22.31
CA GLU A 120 -11.71 -55.68 -22.43
C GLU A 120 -12.36 -54.43 -23.04
N ARG A 121 -13.16 -54.61 -24.09
CA ARG A 121 -13.90 -53.50 -24.72
C ARG A 121 -14.95 -52.89 -23.79
N ARG A 122 -15.64 -53.71 -22.98
CA ARG A 122 -16.57 -53.21 -21.95
C ARG A 122 -15.84 -52.40 -20.88
N LEU A 123 -14.70 -52.89 -20.40
CA LEU A 123 -13.88 -52.17 -19.41
C LEU A 123 -13.38 -50.83 -19.98
N ALA A 124 -12.87 -50.84 -21.22
CA ALA A 124 -12.46 -49.61 -21.90
C ALA A 124 -13.64 -48.63 -22.05
N ALA A 125 -14.83 -49.12 -22.42
CA ALA A 125 -16.03 -48.29 -22.52
C ALA A 125 -16.45 -47.68 -21.17
N THR A 126 -16.38 -48.44 -20.07
CA THR A 126 -16.68 -47.93 -18.73
C THR A 126 -15.66 -46.90 -18.26
N GLU A 127 -14.36 -47.13 -18.51
CA GLU A 127 -13.31 -46.16 -18.18
C GLU A 127 -13.48 -44.86 -18.97
N ARG A 128 -13.86 -44.94 -20.25
CA ARG A 128 -14.17 -43.77 -21.07
C ARG A 128 -15.38 -43.00 -20.57
N ALA A 129 -16.43 -43.70 -20.14
CA ALA A 129 -17.60 -43.05 -19.52
C ALA A 129 -17.19 -42.29 -18.25
N GLN A 130 -16.43 -42.94 -17.36
CA GLN A 130 -15.90 -42.30 -16.16
C GLN A 130 -15.01 -41.10 -16.50
N ASN A 131 -14.10 -41.22 -17.48
CA ASN A 131 -13.24 -40.10 -17.88
C ASN A 131 -14.03 -38.92 -18.45
N ARG A 132 -15.18 -39.15 -19.10
CA ARG A 132 -16.06 -38.06 -19.56
C ARG A 132 -16.69 -37.34 -18.37
N GLU A 133 -17.16 -38.09 -17.38
CA GLU A 133 -17.72 -37.54 -16.13
C GLU A 133 -16.67 -36.74 -15.35
N ASP A 134 -15.46 -37.30 -15.16
CA ASP A 134 -14.34 -36.61 -14.53
C ASP A 134 -14.04 -35.27 -15.25
N ARG A 135 -14.04 -35.28 -16.60
CA ARG A 135 -13.80 -34.06 -17.40
C ARG A 135 -14.93 -33.05 -17.29
N THR A 136 -16.20 -33.48 -17.22
CA THR A 136 -17.32 -32.55 -17.02
C THR A 136 -17.22 -31.87 -15.66
N VAL A 137 -16.93 -32.64 -14.60
CA VAL A 137 -16.73 -32.09 -13.25
C VAL A 137 -15.56 -31.10 -13.22
N LEU A 138 -14.42 -31.46 -13.81
CA LEU A 138 -13.26 -30.56 -13.87
C LEU A 138 -13.54 -29.27 -14.66
N ARG A 139 -14.33 -29.34 -15.74
CA ARG A 139 -14.74 -28.15 -16.51
C ARG A 139 -15.68 -27.26 -15.71
N GLU A 140 -16.65 -27.83 -14.99
CA GLU A 140 -17.55 -27.08 -14.12
C GLU A 140 -16.78 -26.37 -13.01
N LEU A 141 -15.82 -27.06 -12.37
CA LEU A 141 -14.93 -26.46 -11.38
C LEU A 141 -14.10 -25.30 -11.96
N LEU A 142 -13.56 -25.45 -13.18
CA LEU A 142 -12.82 -24.38 -13.86
C LEU A 142 -13.70 -23.17 -14.18
N LEU A 143 -14.96 -23.38 -14.58
CA LEU A 143 -15.90 -22.30 -14.83
C LEU A 143 -16.25 -21.57 -13.53
N ALA A 144 -16.57 -22.29 -12.46
CA ALA A 144 -16.82 -21.69 -11.15
C ALA A 144 -15.61 -20.86 -10.67
N ARG A 145 -14.39 -21.39 -10.80
CA ARG A 145 -13.13 -20.68 -10.51
C ARG A 145 -12.92 -19.43 -11.34
N ARG A 146 -13.33 -19.45 -12.61
CA ARG A 146 -13.25 -18.28 -13.50
C ARG A 146 -14.20 -17.18 -13.02
N ASP A 147 -15.41 -17.53 -12.61
CA ASP A 147 -16.39 -16.56 -12.11
C ASP A 147 -15.93 -15.95 -10.78
N GLU A 148 -15.35 -16.77 -9.89
CA GLU A 148 -14.68 -16.28 -8.67
C GLU A 148 -13.57 -15.28 -9.00
N ARG A 149 -12.68 -15.60 -9.96
CA ARG A 149 -11.61 -14.68 -10.39
C ARG A 149 -12.14 -13.36 -10.94
N LEU A 150 -13.18 -13.40 -11.76
CA LEU A 150 -13.79 -12.17 -12.27
C LEU A 150 -14.38 -11.32 -11.14
N ALA A 151 -14.90 -11.94 -10.09
CA ALA A 151 -15.35 -11.22 -8.90
C ALA A 151 -14.17 -10.63 -8.10
N ASP A 152 -13.08 -11.38 -7.95
CA ASP A 152 -11.87 -10.90 -7.28
C ASP A 152 -11.18 -9.76 -8.04
N ASP A 153 -11.15 -9.82 -9.37
CA ASP A 153 -10.55 -8.78 -10.22
C ASP A 153 -11.30 -7.46 -10.02
N ARG A 154 -12.65 -7.49 -10.02
CA ARG A 154 -13.47 -6.31 -9.69
C ARG A 154 -13.22 -5.80 -8.27
N ALA A 155 -13.07 -6.71 -7.30
CA ALA A 155 -12.74 -6.33 -5.93
C ALA A 155 -11.33 -5.72 -5.83
N SER A 156 -10.39 -6.21 -6.63
CA SER A 156 -9.01 -5.74 -6.72
C SER A 156 -8.93 -4.35 -7.36
N GLU A 157 -9.70 -4.09 -8.41
CA GLU A 157 -9.87 -2.76 -9.00
C GLU A 157 -10.37 -1.76 -7.94
N GLY A 158 -11.43 -2.10 -7.21
CA GLY A 158 -11.92 -1.24 -6.13
C GLY A 158 -10.89 -1.01 -5.00
N ASN A 159 -10.04 -2.00 -4.72
CA ASN A 159 -8.94 -1.83 -3.77
C ASN A 159 -7.80 -0.97 -4.34
N GLN A 160 -7.54 -1.02 -5.65
CA GLN A 160 -6.57 -0.13 -6.31
C GLN A 160 -7.03 1.31 -6.27
N ASP A 161 -8.32 1.57 -6.50
CA ASP A 161 -8.90 2.92 -6.41
C ASP A 161 -8.79 3.48 -4.99
N ARG A 162 -9.07 2.65 -3.96
CA ARG A 162 -8.85 3.02 -2.56
C ARG A 162 -7.38 3.30 -2.27
N ALA A 163 -6.46 2.46 -2.76
CA ALA A 163 -5.03 2.68 -2.57
C ALA A 163 -4.54 3.96 -3.28
N ALA A 164 -5.09 4.29 -4.45
CA ALA A 164 -4.80 5.54 -5.14
C ALA A 164 -5.30 6.74 -4.32
N THR A 165 -6.51 6.65 -3.77
CA THR A 165 -7.09 7.67 -2.89
C THR A 165 -6.24 7.86 -1.64
N ASP A 166 -5.82 6.77 -0.99
CA ASP A 166 -4.97 6.82 0.20
C ASP A 166 -3.62 7.46 -0.10
N ARG A 167 -2.97 7.11 -1.22
CA ARG A 167 -1.71 7.74 -1.63
C ARG A 167 -1.86 9.23 -1.90
N GLN A 168 -2.97 9.63 -2.52
CA GLN A 168 -3.25 11.05 -2.73
C GLN A 168 -3.40 11.77 -1.39
N ALA A 169 -4.18 11.21 -0.47
CA ALA A 169 -4.38 11.78 0.84
C ALA A 169 -3.07 11.81 1.67
N SER A 170 -2.19 10.80 1.53
CA SER A 170 -0.83 10.79 2.11
C SER A 170 0.07 11.87 1.50
N ALA A 171 -0.06 12.14 0.21
CA ALA A 171 0.67 13.22 -0.46
C ALA A 171 0.20 14.59 0.05
N GLU A 172 -1.10 14.79 0.19
CA GLU A 172 -1.70 16.01 0.76
C GLU A 172 -1.23 16.25 2.20
N ASP A 173 -1.18 15.21 3.04
CA ASP A 173 -0.66 15.32 4.40
C ASP A 173 0.82 15.71 4.44
N ARG A 174 1.65 15.11 3.57
CA ARG A 174 3.06 15.46 3.46
C ARG A 174 3.26 16.90 2.96
N GLN A 175 2.42 17.36 2.03
CA GLN A 175 2.42 18.77 1.59
C GLN A 175 2.04 19.72 2.72
N ALA A 176 1.00 19.40 3.49
CA ALA A 176 0.61 20.19 4.64
C ALA A 176 1.70 20.19 5.73
N ALA A 177 2.34 19.04 5.99
CA ALA A 177 3.48 18.95 6.91
C ALA A 177 4.68 19.78 6.45
N ALA A 178 4.93 19.85 5.14
CA ALA A 178 5.97 20.72 4.59
C ALA A 178 5.61 22.21 4.77
N ALA A 179 4.34 22.58 4.57
CA ALA A 179 3.85 23.93 4.82
C ALA A 179 3.96 24.32 6.31
N ASP A 180 3.62 23.41 7.22
CA ASP A 180 3.75 23.61 8.67
C ASP A 180 5.21 23.87 9.06
N ARG A 181 6.15 23.08 8.54
CA ARG A 181 7.60 23.27 8.75
C ARG A 181 8.11 24.60 8.18
N LEU A 182 7.66 25.00 6.99
CA LEU A 182 8.03 26.29 6.39
C LEU A 182 7.56 27.46 7.25
N ALA A 183 6.30 27.43 7.70
CA ALA A 183 5.76 28.45 8.57
C ALA A 183 6.44 28.45 9.95
N GLY A 184 6.77 27.28 10.50
CA GLY A 184 7.57 27.17 11.73
C GLY A 184 8.98 27.76 11.59
N GLY A 185 9.60 27.56 10.43
CA GLY A 185 10.88 28.20 10.08
C GLY A 185 10.77 29.73 10.02
N GLN A 186 9.68 30.27 9.45
CA GLN A 186 9.40 31.70 9.43
C GLN A 186 9.17 32.26 10.84
N ASP A 187 8.42 31.55 11.69
CA ASP A 187 8.18 31.94 13.07
C ASP A 187 9.51 32.04 13.86
N ARG A 188 10.40 31.06 13.68
CA ARG A 188 11.74 31.06 14.28
C ARG A 188 12.63 32.20 13.75
N LEU A 189 12.58 32.50 12.45
CA LEU A 189 13.29 33.63 11.86
C LEU A 189 12.84 34.95 12.49
N MET A 190 11.53 35.16 12.58
CA MET A 190 10.96 36.37 13.18
C MET A 190 11.30 36.45 14.68
N ALA A 191 11.29 35.33 15.40
CA ALA A 191 11.74 35.30 16.79
C ALA A 191 13.22 35.68 16.94
N ALA A 192 14.07 35.29 15.99
CA ALA A 192 15.49 35.67 15.99
C ALA A 192 15.66 37.18 15.76
N LEU A 193 14.87 37.77 14.85
CA LEU A 193 14.85 39.22 14.63
C LEU A 193 14.37 39.97 15.87
N ASP A 194 13.27 39.52 16.50
CA ASP A 194 12.75 40.11 17.74
C ASP A 194 13.81 40.11 18.85
N ARG A 195 14.59 39.03 19.00
CA ARG A 195 15.69 38.96 19.99
C ARG A 195 16.87 39.87 19.63
N LEU A 196 17.23 39.97 18.35
CA LEU A 196 18.28 40.88 17.89
C LEU A 196 17.92 42.33 18.21
N GLU A 197 16.69 42.70 17.88
CA GLU A 197 16.10 44.00 18.20
C GLU A 197 16.02 44.27 19.71
N ALA A 198 15.64 43.27 20.52
CA ALA A 198 15.70 43.39 21.98
C ALA A 198 17.14 43.61 22.48
N GLY A 199 18.12 42.96 21.84
CA GLY A 199 19.53 43.15 22.13
C GLY A 199 20.00 44.59 21.86
N THR A 200 19.60 45.18 20.74
CA THR A 200 19.93 46.57 20.41
C THR A 200 19.29 47.55 21.39
N ASP A 201 18.02 47.33 21.77
CA ASP A 201 17.33 48.15 22.77
C ASP A 201 18.07 48.14 24.12
N ARG A 202 18.47 46.96 24.61
CA ARG A 202 19.24 46.85 25.87
C ARG A 202 20.61 47.51 25.78
N GLN A 203 21.31 47.39 24.65
CA GLN A 203 22.60 48.06 24.43
C GLN A 203 22.45 49.58 24.48
N VAL A 204 21.43 50.14 23.81
CA VAL A 204 21.13 51.57 23.85
C VAL A 204 20.78 52.02 25.27
N ALA A 205 19.91 51.28 25.97
CA ALA A 205 19.54 51.59 27.35
C ALA A 205 20.76 51.56 28.30
N SER A 206 21.65 50.58 28.13
CA SER A 206 22.91 50.49 28.87
C SER A 206 23.80 51.71 28.60
N GLY A 207 24.00 52.09 27.33
CA GLY A 207 24.77 53.27 26.94
C GLY A 207 24.19 54.59 27.46
N GLN A 208 22.87 54.70 27.55
CA GLN A 208 22.21 55.85 28.16
C GLN A 208 22.46 55.93 29.67
N ARG A 209 22.39 54.78 30.36
CA ARG A 209 22.68 54.69 31.81
C ARG A 209 24.14 55.01 32.13
N THR A 210 25.09 54.50 31.37
CA THR A 210 26.52 54.79 31.57
C THR A 210 26.84 56.26 31.33
N ARG A 211 26.32 56.85 30.25
CA ARG A 211 26.44 58.31 29.98
C ARG A 211 25.77 59.19 31.03
N LYS A 212 24.71 58.70 31.69
CA LYS A 212 24.11 59.37 32.84
C LYS A 212 25.10 59.37 34.00
N ARG A 213 25.61 58.20 34.38
CA ARG A 213 26.53 58.03 35.50
C ARG A 213 27.78 58.93 35.39
N ILE A 214 28.42 58.97 34.22
CA ILE A 214 29.61 59.81 33.97
C ILE A 214 29.33 61.33 34.06
N ARG A 215 28.08 61.77 33.88
CA ARG A 215 27.71 63.21 33.91
C ARG A 215 27.33 63.73 35.31
N PHE A 216 27.12 62.83 36.26
CA PHE A 216 26.73 63.17 37.64
C PHE A 216 27.86 62.89 38.65
N ASP A 217 29.01 62.38 38.19
CA ASP A 217 30.30 62.36 38.90
C ASP A 217 31.15 63.54 38.41
#